data_AF-A0A2U2YYK3-F1
#
_entry.id   AF-A0A2U2YYK3-F1
#
_cell.length_a   1.000
_cell.length_b   1.000
_cell.length_c   1.000
_cell.angle_alpha   90.00
_cell.angle_beta   90.00
_cell.angle_gamma   90.00
#
_symmetry.space_group_name_H-M   'P 1'
#
loop_
_entity.id
_entity.type
_entity.pdbx_description
1 polymer ?
#
loop_
_entity_poly.entity_id
_entity_poly.type
_entity_poly.pdbx_seq_one_letter_code
_entity_poly.pdbx_strand_id
1 'polypeptide(L)'
;MKDQGLSYRLTAGLEGYLDPADALVTALAHGGGADNERCLKRVTAHLKADVKEVSAFLGLVRIRELPRREDIELRNTAFLHELGPSLTGAEITGLYTELVRRTREAMQGRLGPRWAEQLAVHDLPTKLLRKRIGPSTVADLQQRLLRPDHVLLTDVSQRLSGVETALVRKLRRGAATDDVIQEAQMVRAHADIHRMKQQSLGTWPADPAIEADLDERLLLVARRTIRSHATDPRPANAIFDGLQTTLETSAATHDRWPLYARDSVLLMGRACAISDECRFDWGTAHESPA
;
A
#
# COMPACT_ATOMS: atom_id res chain seq x y z
N MET A 1 -41.00 -2.50 7.63
CA MET A 1 -39.74 -3.06 8.17
C MET A 1 -39.17 -2.03 9.13
N LYS A 2 -38.89 -2.41 10.38
CA LYS A 2 -38.25 -1.50 11.35
C LYS A 2 -36.80 -1.29 10.93
N ASP A 3 -36.39 -0.03 10.88
CA ASP A 3 -35.04 0.43 10.56
C ASP A 3 -34.07 -0.11 11.62
N GLN A 4 -33.22 -1.08 11.25
CA GLN A 4 -32.30 -1.75 12.20
C GLN A 4 -31.02 -0.93 12.46
N GLY A 5 -30.93 0.33 12.03
CA GLY A 5 -29.77 1.18 12.28
C GLY A 5 -28.49 0.72 11.58
N LEU A 6 -28.59 -0.17 10.60
CA LEU A 6 -27.48 -0.62 9.78
C LEU A 6 -27.30 0.34 8.60
N SER A 7 -26.22 1.12 8.60
CA SER A 7 -25.84 1.92 7.45
C SER A 7 -25.17 1.01 6.41
N TYR A 8 -25.84 0.81 5.28
CA TYR A 8 -25.29 0.05 4.17
C TYR A 8 -24.66 1.02 3.16
N ARG A 9 -23.48 0.66 2.64
CA ARG A 9 -22.78 1.41 1.60
C ARG A 9 -22.57 0.49 0.40
N LEU A 10 -22.93 0.98 -0.78
CA LEU A 10 -22.74 0.25 -2.03
C LEU A 10 -21.44 0.72 -2.67
N THR A 11 -20.42 -0.14 -2.67
CA THR A 11 -19.14 0.16 -3.32
C THR A 11 -19.03 -0.59 -4.63
N ALA A 12 -18.93 0.16 -5.72
CA ALA A 12 -18.62 -0.36 -7.04
C ALA A 12 -17.11 -0.19 -7.30
N GLY A 13 -16.40 -1.29 -7.55
CA GLY A 13 -15.01 -1.25 -7.97
C GLY A 13 -14.90 -1.06 -9.48
N LEU A 14 -14.15 -0.06 -9.93
CA LEU A 14 -13.79 0.13 -11.33
C LEU A 14 -12.32 -0.23 -11.51
N GLU A 15 -12.01 -1.13 -12.43
CA GLU A 15 -10.61 -1.47 -12.75
C GLU A 15 -9.95 -0.34 -13.56
N GLY A 16 -8.81 0.13 -13.06
CA GLY A 16 -7.97 1.14 -13.70
C GLY A 16 -8.36 2.59 -13.42
N TYR A 17 -7.57 3.48 -14.03
CA TYR A 17 -7.61 4.92 -13.83
C TYR A 17 -9.01 5.52 -13.93
N LEU A 18 -9.42 6.20 -12.86
CA LEU A 18 -10.58 7.09 -12.88
C LEU A 18 -10.15 8.42 -13.49
N ASP A 19 -10.72 8.77 -14.64
CA ASP A 19 -10.46 10.06 -15.28
C ASP A 19 -10.97 11.21 -14.38
N PRO A 20 -10.09 12.09 -13.85
CA PRO A 20 -10.48 13.23 -13.03
C PRO A 20 -11.34 14.23 -13.79
N ALA A 21 -11.30 14.20 -15.14
CA ALA A 21 -12.18 15.03 -15.97
C ALA A 21 -13.63 14.50 -16.00
N ASP A 22 -13.87 13.23 -15.63
CA ASP A 22 -15.23 12.71 -15.47
C ASP A 22 -15.80 13.14 -14.11
N ALA A 23 -16.44 14.31 -14.13
CA ALA A 23 -17.07 14.91 -12.96
C ALA A 23 -18.18 14.05 -12.33
N LEU A 24 -18.81 13.13 -13.09
CA LEU A 24 -19.87 12.26 -12.56
C LEU A 24 -19.28 11.12 -11.75
N VAL A 25 -18.26 10.45 -12.31
CA VAL A 25 -17.55 9.35 -11.66
C VAL A 25 -16.78 9.86 -10.45
N THR A 26 -16.15 11.04 -10.57
CA THR A 26 -15.46 11.71 -9.47
C THR A 26 -16.42 12.06 -8.33
N ALA A 27 -17.61 12.61 -8.63
CA ALA A 27 -18.61 12.90 -7.62
C ALA A 27 -19.09 11.63 -6.88
N LEU A 28 -19.29 10.53 -7.62
CA LEU A 28 -19.66 9.24 -7.03
C LEU A 28 -18.53 8.61 -6.19
N ALA A 29 -17.28 8.77 -6.60
CA ALA A 29 -16.12 8.29 -5.83
C ALA A 29 -16.01 8.98 -4.47
N HIS A 30 -16.23 10.31 -4.42
CA HIS A 30 -16.20 11.10 -3.19
C HIS A 30 -17.51 11.06 -2.40
N GLY A 31 -18.56 10.40 -2.93
CA GLY A 31 -19.85 10.31 -2.27
C GLY A 31 -20.77 11.52 -2.43
N GLY A 32 -20.38 12.50 -3.23
CA GLY A 32 -21.18 13.66 -3.63
C GLY A 32 -22.03 13.41 -4.87
N GLY A 33 -22.34 12.15 -5.19
CA GLY A 33 -23.13 11.80 -6.38
C GLY A 33 -24.54 12.42 -6.35
N ALA A 34 -25.13 12.54 -5.16
CA ALA A 34 -26.44 13.18 -4.96
C ALA A 34 -26.40 14.71 -5.15
N ASP A 35 -25.27 15.34 -4.83
CA ASP A 35 -25.06 16.79 -4.92
C ASP A 35 -24.72 17.25 -6.36
N ASN A 36 -24.38 16.30 -7.24
CA ASN A 36 -24.11 16.57 -8.64
C ASN A 36 -25.42 16.51 -9.47
N GLU A 37 -25.94 17.67 -9.86
CA GLU A 37 -27.20 17.77 -10.63
C GLU A 37 -27.21 16.92 -11.91
N ARG A 38 -26.08 16.86 -12.62
CA ARG A 38 -25.97 16.10 -13.88
C ARG A 38 -26.02 14.59 -13.61
N CYS A 39 -25.45 14.15 -12.49
CA CYS A 39 -25.52 12.77 -12.04
C CYS A 39 -26.95 12.41 -11.62
N LEU A 40 -27.56 13.23 -10.77
CA LEU A 40 -28.93 13.05 -10.31
C LEU A 40 -29.93 12.99 -11.48
N LYS A 41 -29.86 13.93 -12.43
CA LYS A 41 -30.73 13.96 -13.62
C LYS A 41 -30.55 12.70 -14.47
N ARG A 42 -29.31 12.28 -14.73
CA ARG A 42 -29.01 11.10 -15.56
C ARG A 42 -29.51 9.80 -14.91
N VAL A 43 -29.26 9.63 -13.62
CA VAL A 43 -29.65 8.41 -12.90
C VAL A 43 -31.16 8.36 -12.69
N THR A 44 -31.80 9.49 -12.39
CA THR A 44 -33.27 9.60 -12.31
C THR A 44 -33.92 9.21 -13.63
N ALA A 45 -33.41 9.71 -14.77
CA ALA A 45 -33.92 9.35 -16.08
C ALA A 45 -33.73 7.85 -16.41
N HIS A 46 -32.63 7.25 -15.95
CA HIS A 46 -32.34 5.84 -16.21
C HIS A 46 -33.17 4.89 -15.34
N LEU A 47 -33.25 5.16 -14.03
CA LEU A 47 -33.99 4.34 -13.07
C LEU A 47 -35.50 4.58 -13.10
N LYS A 48 -35.95 5.70 -13.69
CA LYS A 48 -37.36 6.13 -13.72
C LYS A 48 -37.99 6.18 -12.32
N ALA A 49 -37.22 6.64 -11.34
CA ALA A 49 -37.61 6.73 -9.94
C ALA A 49 -37.77 8.19 -9.49
N ASP A 50 -38.32 8.42 -8.30
CA ASP A 50 -38.46 9.76 -7.74
C ASP A 50 -37.09 10.37 -7.41
N VAL A 51 -36.96 11.68 -7.58
CA VAL A 51 -35.69 12.40 -7.38
C VAL A 51 -35.19 12.25 -5.94
N LYS A 52 -36.07 12.21 -4.94
CA LYS A 52 -35.67 12.04 -3.53
C LYS A 52 -35.15 10.64 -3.26
N GLU A 53 -35.77 9.62 -3.86
CA GLU A 53 -35.31 8.23 -3.75
C GLU A 53 -33.95 8.03 -4.42
N VAL A 54 -33.76 8.64 -5.60
CA VAL A 54 -32.48 8.59 -6.32
C VAL A 54 -31.40 9.34 -5.55
N SER A 55 -31.70 10.51 -4.97
CA SER A 55 -30.77 11.26 -4.13
C SER A 55 -30.32 10.44 -2.92
N ALA A 56 -31.26 9.81 -2.21
CA ALA A 56 -30.94 8.91 -1.10
C ALA A 56 -30.08 7.72 -1.55
N PHE A 57 -30.41 7.10 -2.69
CA PHE A 57 -29.63 6.00 -3.26
C PHE A 57 -28.20 6.42 -3.61
N LEU A 58 -28.02 7.56 -4.29
CA LEU A 58 -26.70 8.08 -4.68
C LEU A 58 -25.83 8.43 -3.47
N GLY A 59 -26.44 8.84 -2.35
CA GLY A 59 -25.73 9.04 -1.08
C GLY A 59 -25.06 7.77 -0.54
N LEU A 60 -25.54 6.59 -0.93
CA LEU A 60 -25.03 5.28 -0.50
C LEU A 60 -23.99 4.69 -1.45
N VAL A 61 -23.92 5.19 -2.69
CA VAL A 61 -23.02 4.68 -3.73
C VAL A 61 -21.64 5.30 -3.60
N ARG A 62 -20.60 4.48 -3.68
CA ARG A 62 -19.20 4.89 -3.83
C ARG A 62 -18.58 4.16 -5.00
N ILE A 63 -17.79 4.87 -5.80
CA ILE A 63 -16.92 4.25 -6.79
C ILE A 63 -15.52 4.18 -6.18
N ARG A 64 -14.88 3.01 -6.30
CA ARG A 64 -13.51 2.79 -5.88
C ARG A 64 -12.67 2.36 -7.08
N GLU A 65 -11.50 2.97 -7.23
CA GLU A 65 -10.50 2.49 -8.18
C GLU A 65 -9.89 1.18 -7.69
N LEU A 66 -9.83 0.20 -8.58
CA LEU A 66 -9.13 -1.06 -8.41
C LEU A 66 -7.94 -1.09 -9.38
N PRO A 67 -6.83 -1.75 -9.01
CA PRO A 67 -5.70 -1.88 -9.92
C PRO A 67 -6.13 -2.54 -11.23
N ARG A 68 -5.51 -2.14 -12.35
CA ARG A 68 -5.78 -2.80 -13.63
C ARG A 68 -5.38 -4.25 -13.53
N ARG A 69 -6.19 -5.12 -14.12
CA ARG A 69 -5.91 -6.55 -14.14
C ARG A 69 -4.54 -6.86 -14.74
N GLU A 70 -4.14 -6.14 -15.79
CA GLU A 70 -2.81 -6.28 -16.42
C GLU A 70 -1.68 -6.02 -15.42
N ASP A 71 -1.81 -5.02 -14.54
CA ASP A 71 -0.80 -4.70 -13.53
C ASP A 71 -0.70 -5.81 -12.47
N ILE A 72 -1.85 -6.39 -12.09
CA ILE A 72 -1.91 -7.54 -11.16
C ILE A 72 -1.23 -8.76 -11.79
N GLU A 73 -1.52 -9.03 -13.07
CA GLU A 73 -0.95 -10.16 -13.81
C GLU A 73 0.56 -9.99 -13.99
N LEU A 74 1.04 -8.78 -14.32
CA LEU A 74 2.46 -8.47 -14.44
C LEU A 74 3.21 -8.67 -13.11
N ARG A 75 2.65 -8.19 -11.99
CA ARG A 75 3.27 -8.38 -10.67
C ARG A 75 3.31 -9.85 -10.25
N ASN A 76 2.21 -10.58 -10.47
CA ASN A 76 2.15 -11.99 -10.11
C ASN A 76 3.15 -12.83 -10.93
N THR A 77 3.28 -12.52 -12.22
CA THR A 77 4.26 -13.21 -13.08
C THR A 77 5.70 -12.84 -12.71
N ALA A 78 6.00 -11.58 -12.38
CA ALA A 78 7.29 -11.18 -11.85
C ALA A 78 7.64 -11.89 -10.53
N PHE A 79 6.69 -11.98 -9.60
CA PHE A 79 6.88 -12.71 -8.34
C PHE A 79 7.14 -14.20 -8.56
N LEU A 80 6.44 -14.84 -9.50
CA LEU A 80 6.71 -16.23 -9.88
C LEU A 80 8.11 -16.40 -10.50
N HIS A 81 8.61 -15.39 -11.22
CA HIS A 81 9.97 -15.38 -11.74
C HIS A 81 11.01 -15.31 -10.63
N GLU A 82 10.77 -14.53 -9.57
CA GLU A 82 11.65 -14.48 -8.39
C GLU A 82 11.71 -15.82 -7.66
N LEU A 83 10.58 -16.52 -7.55
CA LEU A 83 10.49 -17.83 -6.90
C LEU A 83 11.11 -18.96 -7.75
N GLY A 84 11.12 -18.81 -9.06
CA GLY A 84 11.60 -19.82 -10.01
C GLY A 84 12.56 -19.24 -11.05
N PRO A 85 13.76 -18.79 -10.66
CA PRO A 85 14.70 -18.11 -11.55
C PRO A 85 15.23 -18.99 -12.69
N SER A 86 15.08 -20.31 -12.58
CA SER A 86 15.45 -21.28 -13.63
C SER A 86 14.34 -21.53 -14.66
N LEU A 87 13.14 -20.99 -14.45
CA LEU A 87 11.99 -21.19 -15.33
C LEU A 87 11.99 -20.14 -16.44
N THR A 88 11.58 -20.54 -17.63
CA THR A 88 11.38 -19.63 -18.76
C THR A 88 10.13 -18.78 -18.56
N GLY A 89 10.06 -17.61 -19.22
CA GLY A 89 8.87 -16.75 -19.18
C GLY A 89 7.58 -17.44 -19.65
N ALA A 90 7.70 -18.38 -20.60
CA ALA A 90 6.56 -19.18 -21.07
C ALA A 90 6.06 -20.15 -19.99
N GLU A 91 6.97 -20.81 -19.27
CA GLU A 91 6.63 -21.70 -18.16
C GLU A 91 6.00 -20.92 -17.00
N ILE A 92 6.54 -19.75 -16.66
CA ILE A 92 5.99 -18.86 -15.61
C ILE A 92 4.57 -18.41 -15.98
N THR A 93 4.35 -18.00 -17.23
CA THR A 93 3.02 -17.59 -17.71
C THR A 93 2.03 -18.75 -17.69
N GLY A 94 2.48 -19.95 -18.08
CA GLY A 94 1.67 -21.18 -18.03
C GLY A 94 1.30 -21.55 -16.59
N LEU A 95 2.26 -21.49 -15.67
CA LEU A 95 2.06 -21.72 -14.24
C LEU A 95 1.07 -20.71 -13.63
N TYR A 96 1.24 -19.42 -13.94
CA TYR A 96 0.32 -18.38 -13.49
C TYR A 96 -1.11 -18.65 -13.93
N THR A 97 -1.30 -18.92 -15.22
CA THR A 97 -2.61 -19.23 -15.82
C THR A 97 -3.26 -20.43 -15.14
N GLU A 98 -2.49 -21.49 -14.90
CA GLU A 98 -2.95 -22.71 -14.24
C GLU A 98 -3.32 -22.47 -12.77
N LEU A 99 -2.54 -21.67 -12.03
CA LEU A 99 -2.84 -21.29 -10.65
C LEU A 99 -4.15 -20.50 -10.55
N VAL A 100 -4.36 -19.51 -11.44
CA VAL A 100 -5.60 -18.74 -11.49
C VAL A 100 -6.78 -19.65 -11.81
N ARG A 101 -6.63 -20.57 -12.77
CA ARG A 101 -7.67 -21.55 -13.13
C ARG A 101 -8.05 -22.41 -11.93
N ARG A 102 -7.07 -23.02 -11.25
CA ARG A 102 -7.32 -23.88 -10.07
C ARG A 102 -7.94 -23.12 -8.90
N THR A 103 -7.49 -21.90 -8.66
CA THR A 103 -8.05 -21.05 -7.61
C THR A 103 -9.52 -20.74 -7.89
N ARG A 104 -9.86 -20.42 -9.15
CA ARG A 104 -11.25 -20.20 -9.57
C ARG A 104 -12.10 -21.46 -9.40
N GLU A 105 -11.59 -22.62 -9.80
CA GLU A 105 -12.29 -23.89 -9.62
C GLU A 105 -12.56 -24.18 -8.13
N ALA A 106 -11.55 -23.99 -7.28
CA ALA A 106 -11.68 -24.15 -5.84
C ALA A 106 -12.70 -23.17 -5.23
N MET A 107 -12.66 -21.89 -5.62
CA MET A 107 -13.62 -20.88 -5.16
C MET A 107 -15.06 -21.18 -5.60
N GLN A 108 -15.23 -21.85 -6.74
CA GLN A 108 -16.53 -22.30 -7.22
C GLN A 108 -16.98 -23.63 -6.60
N GLY A 109 -16.21 -24.18 -5.66
CA GLY A 109 -16.46 -25.49 -5.06
C GLY A 109 -16.35 -26.65 -6.06
N ARG A 110 -15.75 -26.41 -7.23
CA ARG A 110 -15.58 -27.42 -8.28
C ARG A 110 -14.30 -28.19 -8.03
N LEU A 111 -14.45 -29.48 -7.76
CA LEU A 111 -13.32 -30.38 -7.57
C LEU A 111 -12.71 -30.73 -8.94
N GLY A 112 -11.41 -30.49 -9.11
CA GLY A 112 -10.72 -30.78 -10.37
C GLY A 112 -10.67 -32.29 -10.69
N PRO A 113 -10.52 -32.72 -11.95
CA PRO A 113 -10.77 -34.09 -12.41
C PRO A 113 -10.00 -35.21 -11.66
N ARG A 114 -8.86 -34.89 -11.03
CA ARG A 114 -8.03 -35.85 -10.27
C ARG A 114 -8.22 -35.77 -8.76
N TRP A 115 -9.23 -35.05 -8.27
CA TRP A 115 -9.46 -34.85 -6.83
C TRP A 115 -9.67 -36.18 -6.08
N ALA A 116 -10.36 -37.13 -6.72
CA ALA A 116 -10.59 -38.46 -6.18
C ALA A 116 -9.28 -39.26 -6.06
N GLU A 117 -8.37 -39.14 -7.04
CA GLU A 117 -7.03 -39.77 -6.98
C GLU A 117 -6.16 -39.17 -5.87
N GLN A 118 -6.31 -37.88 -5.58
CA GLN A 118 -5.58 -37.19 -4.51
C GLN A 118 -6.13 -37.49 -3.11
N LEU A 119 -7.40 -37.87 -2.99
CA LEU A 119 -8.00 -38.39 -1.75
C LEU A 119 -7.62 -39.85 -1.48
N ALA A 120 -7.34 -40.62 -2.54
CA ALA A 120 -6.99 -42.03 -2.47
C ALA A 120 -5.51 -42.30 -2.13
N VAL A 121 -4.70 -41.27 -1.88
CA VAL A 121 -3.31 -41.46 -1.44
C VAL A 121 -3.31 -41.86 0.05
N HIS A 122 -3.30 -43.16 0.30
CA HIS A 122 -2.89 -43.69 1.61
C HIS A 122 -1.37 -43.58 1.75
N ASP A 123 -0.90 -43.22 2.94
CA ASP A 123 0.52 -42.98 3.29
C ASP A 123 1.21 -41.79 2.60
N LEU A 124 0.58 -40.60 2.67
CA LEU A 124 1.28 -39.36 2.35
C LEU A 124 2.50 -39.17 3.28
N PRO A 125 3.70 -38.86 2.74
CA PRO A 125 4.87 -38.53 3.54
C PRO A 125 4.56 -37.50 4.63
N THR A 126 5.08 -37.68 5.85
CA THR A 126 4.81 -36.82 7.01
C THR A 126 5.08 -35.34 6.74
N LYS A 127 6.04 -35.03 5.86
CA LYS A 127 6.33 -33.66 5.40
C LYS A 127 5.16 -33.02 4.62
N LEU A 128 4.39 -33.81 3.88
CA LEU A 128 3.21 -33.35 3.14
C LEU A 128 1.98 -33.28 4.05
N LEU A 129 1.82 -34.22 4.98
CA LEU A 129 0.76 -34.16 5.99
C LEU A 129 0.85 -32.91 6.86
N ARG A 130 2.06 -32.46 7.20
CA ARG A 130 2.30 -31.19 7.91
C ARG A 130 1.96 -29.93 7.09
N LYS A 131 1.81 -30.05 5.77
CA LYS A 131 1.37 -28.95 4.88
C LYS A 131 -0.14 -29.00 4.60
N ARG A 132 -0.84 -30.03 5.09
CA ARG A 132 -2.29 -30.15 4.93
C ARG A 132 -2.96 -29.09 5.78
N ILE A 133 -3.79 -28.26 5.14
CA ILE A 133 -4.61 -27.29 5.85
C ILE A 133 -5.66 -28.08 6.66
N GLY A 134 -5.43 -28.16 7.97
CA GLY A 134 -6.30 -28.89 8.89
C GLY A 134 -7.28 -27.96 9.60
N PRO A 135 -8.25 -28.51 10.34
CA PRO A 135 -9.22 -27.72 11.11
C PRO A 135 -8.56 -26.73 12.07
N SER A 136 -7.41 -27.08 12.65
CA SER A 136 -6.62 -26.18 13.50
C SER A 136 -5.99 -25.02 12.73
N THR A 137 -5.48 -25.26 11.52
CA THR A 137 -4.95 -24.22 10.63
C THR A 137 -6.07 -23.29 10.15
N VAL A 138 -7.24 -23.84 9.83
CA VAL A 138 -8.42 -23.05 9.44
C VAL A 138 -8.95 -22.24 10.62
N ALA A 139 -8.97 -22.80 11.83
CA ALA A 139 -9.40 -22.10 13.04
C ALA A 139 -8.42 -20.97 13.42
N ASP A 140 -7.11 -21.19 13.28
CA ASP A 140 -6.09 -20.15 13.44
C ASP A 140 -6.27 -19.04 12.40
N LEU A 141 -6.44 -19.39 11.13
CA LEU A 141 -6.73 -18.43 10.05
C LEU A 141 -8.02 -17.65 10.30
N GLN A 142 -9.10 -18.32 10.74
CA GLN A 142 -10.35 -17.67 11.12
C GLN A 142 -10.17 -16.74 12.31
N GLN A 143 -9.47 -17.17 13.36
CA GLN A 143 -9.18 -16.30 14.52
C GLN A 143 -8.36 -15.09 14.12
N ARG A 144 -7.38 -15.26 13.24
CA ARG A 144 -6.58 -14.18 12.68
C ARG A 144 -7.46 -13.21 11.90
N LEU A 145 -8.29 -13.72 10.97
CA LEU A 145 -9.25 -12.93 10.18
C LEU A 145 -10.35 -12.23 11.01
N LEU A 146 -10.65 -12.73 12.21
CA LEU A 146 -11.67 -12.19 13.12
C LEU A 146 -11.10 -11.24 14.19
N ARG A 147 -9.78 -11.14 14.35
CA ARG A 147 -9.16 -10.17 15.27
C ARG A 147 -9.27 -8.75 14.71
N PRO A 148 -9.50 -7.72 15.56
CA PRO A 148 -9.52 -6.31 15.15
C PRO A 148 -8.20 -5.85 14.49
N ASP A 149 -7.11 -6.57 14.76
CA ASP A 149 -5.75 -6.30 14.28
C ASP A 149 -5.53 -6.74 12.82
N HIS A 150 -6.53 -7.36 12.19
CA HIS A 150 -6.56 -7.55 10.74
C HIS A 150 -7.36 -6.43 10.10
N VAL A 151 -6.71 -5.26 10.02
CA VAL A 151 -6.32 -4.63 8.74
C VAL A 151 -7.02 -5.33 7.57
N LEU A 152 -8.29 -4.96 7.41
CA LEU A 152 -9.24 -5.60 6.52
C LEU A 152 -8.69 -5.56 5.10
N LEU A 153 -9.25 -6.37 4.21
CA LEU A 153 -9.01 -6.29 2.75
C LEU A 153 -9.06 -4.86 2.18
N THR A 154 -9.59 -3.88 2.90
CA THR A 154 -9.45 -2.43 2.67
C THR A 154 -8.01 -1.92 2.63
N ASP A 155 -7.17 -2.36 3.57
CA ASP A 155 -5.73 -2.05 3.65
C ASP A 155 -4.93 -2.88 2.67
N VAL A 156 -5.30 -4.14 2.42
CA VAL A 156 -4.74 -4.91 1.30
C VAL A 156 -5.11 -4.24 -0.02
N SER A 157 -6.32 -3.69 -0.14
CA SER A 157 -6.75 -2.93 -1.30
C SER A 157 -6.07 -1.57 -1.42
N GLN A 158 -5.74 -0.89 -0.31
CA GLN A 158 -4.89 0.31 -0.30
C GLN A 158 -3.41 -0.02 -0.59
N ARG A 159 -2.91 -1.18 -0.12
CA ARG A 159 -1.60 -1.79 -0.47
C ARG A 159 -1.55 -2.36 -1.89
N LEU A 160 -2.70 -2.62 -2.51
CA LEU A 160 -2.81 -3.05 -3.91
C LEU A 160 -2.82 -1.84 -4.86
N SER A 161 -3.32 -0.68 -4.41
CA SER A 161 -3.26 0.58 -5.16
C SER A 161 -1.88 1.27 -5.13
N GLY A 162 -0.97 0.90 -4.24
CA GLY A 162 0.40 1.42 -4.23
C GLY A 162 1.36 0.36 -3.73
N VAL A 163 2.46 0.11 -4.47
CA VAL A 163 3.57 -0.73 -3.99
C VAL A 163 3.91 -0.26 -2.58
N GLU A 164 3.74 -1.10 -1.56
CA GLU A 164 4.18 -0.77 -0.20
C GLU A 164 5.68 -0.49 -0.27
N THR A 165 6.04 0.77 -0.09
CA THR A 165 7.41 1.23 -0.35
C THR A 165 8.33 0.70 0.75
N ALA A 166 9.62 0.58 0.48
CA ALA A 166 10.58 0.08 1.46
C ALA A 166 10.56 0.93 2.75
N LEU A 167 10.33 2.23 2.63
CA LEU A 167 10.10 3.17 3.71
C LEU A 167 8.98 2.71 4.66
N VAL A 168 7.77 2.44 4.14
CA VAL A 168 6.61 2.04 4.95
C VAL A 168 6.90 0.74 5.70
N ARG A 169 7.52 -0.25 5.02
CA ARG A 169 7.90 -1.52 5.66
C ARG A 169 8.88 -1.31 6.81
N LYS A 170 9.86 -0.43 6.64
CA LYS A 170 10.88 -0.14 7.67
C LYS A 170 10.32 0.62 8.86
N LEU A 171 9.46 1.62 8.63
CA LEU A 171 8.77 2.35 9.69
C LEU A 171 7.90 1.40 10.53
N ARG A 172 7.13 0.51 9.88
CA ARG A 172 6.36 -0.52 10.58
C ARG A 172 7.23 -1.46 11.41
N ARG A 173 8.39 -1.88 10.87
CA ARG A 173 9.34 -2.72 11.60
C ARG A 173 9.90 -2.05 12.86
N GLY A 174 10.03 -0.72 12.86
CA GLY A 174 10.37 0.06 14.04
C GLY A 174 9.17 0.48 14.91
N ALA A 175 8.01 -0.16 14.74
CA ALA A 175 6.76 0.13 15.45
C ALA A 175 6.28 1.59 15.35
N ALA A 176 6.38 2.18 14.15
CA ALA A 176 5.82 3.49 13.88
C ALA A 176 4.29 3.53 14.05
N THR A 177 3.75 4.64 14.54
CA THR A 177 2.31 4.90 14.51
C THR A 177 1.83 5.22 13.09
N ASP A 178 0.54 5.00 12.83
CA ASP A 178 -0.04 5.28 11.50
C ASP A 178 0.12 6.76 11.11
N ASP A 179 0.04 7.68 12.08
CA ASP A 179 0.29 9.10 11.87
C ASP A 179 1.70 9.37 11.33
N VAL A 180 2.73 8.77 11.93
CA VAL A 180 4.13 8.91 11.49
C VAL A 180 4.34 8.30 10.11
N ILE A 181 3.66 7.20 9.79
CA ILE A 181 3.73 6.58 8.45
C ILE A 181 3.11 7.52 7.40
N GLN A 182 1.92 8.09 7.68
CA GLN A 182 1.26 9.03 6.78
C GLN A 182 2.10 10.29 6.59
N GLU A 183 2.65 10.83 7.66
CA GLU A 183 3.53 12.00 7.62
C GLU A 183 4.78 11.74 6.79
N ALA A 184 5.47 10.61 7.03
CA ALA A 184 6.65 10.19 6.25
C ALA A 184 6.35 10.07 4.74
N GLN A 185 5.19 9.53 4.39
CA GLN A 185 4.75 9.43 2.99
C GLN A 185 4.48 10.81 2.38
N MET A 186 3.81 11.69 3.12
CA MET A 186 3.50 13.05 2.69
C MET A 186 4.77 13.88 2.47
N VAL A 187 5.67 13.93 3.45
CA VAL A 187 6.91 14.72 3.35
C VAL A 187 7.82 14.20 2.23
N ARG A 188 7.88 12.88 2.02
CA ARG A 188 8.57 12.29 0.88
C ARG A 188 7.98 12.76 -0.45
N ALA A 189 6.66 12.66 -0.60
CA ALA A 189 5.98 13.09 -1.83
C ALA A 189 6.24 14.57 -2.12
N HIS A 190 6.24 15.44 -1.09
CA HIS A 190 6.58 16.85 -1.23
C HIS A 190 8.02 17.08 -1.69
N ALA A 191 8.99 16.33 -1.15
CA ALA A 191 10.38 16.41 -1.59
C ALA A 191 10.56 15.93 -3.03
N ASP A 192 9.90 14.83 -3.43
CA ASP A 192 9.94 14.32 -4.80
C ASP A 192 9.32 15.31 -5.80
N ILE A 193 8.17 15.91 -5.46
CA ILE A 193 7.53 16.98 -6.27
C ILE A 193 8.46 18.18 -6.38
N HIS A 194 9.10 18.61 -5.28
CA HIS A 194 10.04 19.72 -5.30
C HIS A 194 11.20 19.43 -6.27
N ARG A 195 11.84 18.26 -6.13
CA ARG A 195 12.95 17.82 -6.96
C ARG A 195 12.56 17.79 -8.44
N MET A 196 11.44 17.16 -8.78
CA MET A 196 10.93 17.10 -10.16
C MET A 196 10.64 18.49 -10.72
N LYS A 197 10.10 19.40 -9.91
CA LYS A 197 9.84 20.79 -10.30
C LYS A 197 11.13 21.53 -10.62
N GLN A 198 12.15 21.44 -9.75
CA GLN A 198 13.44 22.09 -10.00
C GLN A 198 14.17 21.50 -11.21
N GLN A 199 14.06 20.19 -11.42
CA GLN A 199 14.58 19.54 -12.63
C GLN A 199 13.89 20.06 -13.90
N SER A 200 12.56 20.20 -13.86
CA SER A 200 11.77 20.70 -14.99
C SER A 200 12.07 22.17 -15.31
N LEU A 201 12.44 22.95 -14.29
CA LEU A 201 12.85 24.35 -14.42
C LEU A 201 14.32 24.51 -14.85
N GLY A 202 15.09 23.42 -14.92
CA GLY A 202 16.52 23.44 -15.22
C GLY A 202 17.38 24.07 -14.11
N THR A 203 16.83 24.24 -12.91
CA THR A 203 17.51 24.82 -11.74
C THR A 203 18.20 23.76 -10.88
N TRP A 204 17.86 22.48 -11.07
CA TRP A 204 18.57 21.38 -10.43
C TRP A 204 20.01 21.28 -10.97
N PRO A 205 21.03 21.03 -10.13
CA PRO A 205 22.40 20.93 -10.60
C PRO A 205 22.59 19.78 -11.61
N ALA A 206 23.38 20.02 -12.64
CA ALA A 206 23.76 19.01 -13.62
C ALA A 206 24.76 17.97 -13.07
N ASP A 207 25.58 18.38 -12.08
CA ASP A 207 26.54 17.50 -11.43
C ASP A 207 25.84 16.64 -10.35
N PRO A 208 25.73 15.31 -10.54
CA PRO A 208 25.09 14.42 -9.57
C PRO A 208 25.86 14.33 -8.23
N ALA A 209 27.14 14.72 -8.19
CA ALA A 209 27.92 14.71 -6.95
C ALA A 209 27.37 15.67 -5.88
N ILE A 210 26.69 16.74 -6.30
CA ILE A 210 26.10 17.73 -5.38
C ILE A 210 24.93 17.12 -4.61
N GLU A 211 24.05 16.36 -5.29
CA GLU A 211 22.94 15.64 -4.64
C GLU A 211 23.47 14.48 -3.79
N ALA A 212 24.53 13.79 -4.23
CA ALA A 212 25.17 12.72 -3.46
C ALA A 212 25.78 13.22 -2.14
N ASP A 213 26.43 14.39 -2.10
CA ASP A 213 26.95 14.99 -0.86
C ASP A 213 25.83 15.29 0.14
N LEU A 214 24.68 15.82 -0.32
CA LEU A 214 23.51 16.02 0.53
C LEU A 214 23.03 14.69 1.11
N ASP A 215 22.88 13.66 0.27
CA ASP A 215 22.41 12.35 0.71
C ASP A 215 23.33 11.72 1.76
N GLU A 216 24.65 11.81 1.58
CA GLU A 216 25.63 11.31 2.55
C GLU A 216 25.50 12.02 3.90
N ARG A 217 25.28 13.34 3.89
CA ARG A 217 25.05 14.12 5.12
C ARG A 217 23.78 13.68 5.84
N LEU A 218 22.66 13.56 5.10
CA LEU A 218 21.39 13.11 5.66
C LEU A 218 21.51 11.70 6.25
N LEU A 219 22.21 10.80 5.55
CA LEU A 219 22.48 9.44 5.99
C LEU A 219 23.35 9.38 7.25
N LEU A 220 24.37 10.23 7.37
CA LEU A 220 25.20 10.34 8.58
C LEU A 220 24.37 10.77 9.80
N VAL A 221 23.50 11.76 9.63
CA VAL A 221 22.60 12.22 10.70
C VAL A 221 21.60 11.13 11.06
N ALA A 222 20.92 10.54 10.08
CA ALA A 222 19.98 9.45 10.30
C ALA A 222 20.62 8.31 11.10
N ARG A 223 21.82 7.85 10.71
CA ARG A 223 22.58 6.83 11.45
C ARG A 223 22.90 7.23 12.88
N ARG A 224 23.16 8.51 13.13
CA ARG A 224 23.41 9.02 14.49
C ARG A 224 22.13 8.97 15.32
N THR A 225 21.02 9.46 14.77
CA THR A 225 19.69 9.44 15.42
C THR A 225 19.25 8.01 15.74
N ILE A 226 19.41 7.08 14.79
CA ILE A 226 19.12 5.65 14.99
C ILE A 226 19.87 5.10 16.20
N ARG A 227 21.17 5.39 16.34
CA ARG A 227 21.96 4.92 17.48
C ARG A 227 21.48 5.51 18.81
N SER A 228 21.06 6.79 18.81
CA SER A 228 20.56 7.45 20.02
C SER A 228 19.24 6.86 20.53
N HIS A 229 18.43 6.26 19.65
CA HIS A 229 17.11 5.71 19.97
C HIS A 229 17.05 4.18 19.82
N ALA A 230 18.20 3.50 19.81
CA ALA A 230 18.26 2.05 19.59
C ALA A 230 17.54 1.21 20.66
N THR A 231 17.40 1.76 21.88
CA THR A 231 16.75 1.10 23.02
C THR A 231 15.30 1.52 23.21
N ASP A 232 14.78 2.40 22.35
CA ASP A 232 13.40 2.85 22.42
C ASP A 232 12.45 1.70 22.06
N PRO A 233 11.33 1.50 22.79
CA PRO A 233 10.33 0.48 22.46
C PRO A 233 9.63 0.74 21.11
N ARG A 234 9.57 2.01 20.66
CA ARG A 234 9.04 2.43 19.36
C ARG A 234 10.09 3.26 18.62
N PRO A 235 11.18 2.62 18.19
CA PRO A 235 12.34 3.34 17.67
C PRO A 235 11.99 4.16 16.43
N ALA A 236 11.06 3.74 15.57
CA ALA A 236 10.73 4.52 14.39
C ALA A 236 10.12 5.89 14.72
N ASN A 237 9.23 5.98 15.71
CA ASN A 237 8.67 7.27 16.14
C ASN A 237 9.76 8.18 16.68
N ALA A 238 10.57 7.67 17.62
CA ALA A 238 11.62 8.45 18.25
C ALA A 238 12.71 8.89 17.26
N ILE A 239 13.06 8.03 16.29
CA ILE A 239 14.01 8.35 15.23
C ILE A 239 13.42 9.39 14.27
N PHE A 240 12.14 9.29 13.92
CA PHE A 240 11.45 10.26 13.07
C PHE A 240 11.46 11.65 13.70
N ASP A 241 10.99 11.76 14.94
CA ASP A 241 10.95 13.03 15.68
C ASP A 241 12.35 13.60 15.93
N GLY A 242 13.31 12.75 16.32
CA GLY A 242 14.69 13.15 16.56
C GLY A 242 15.40 13.61 15.29
N LEU A 243 15.10 13.00 14.14
CA LEU A 243 15.65 13.40 12.85
C LEU A 243 15.03 14.74 12.41
N GLN A 244 13.71 14.89 12.52
CA GLN A 244 13.02 16.14 12.22
C GLN A 244 13.59 17.30 13.04
N THR A 245 13.72 17.13 14.36
CA THR A 245 14.28 18.14 15.28
C THR A 245 15.71 18.52 14.88
N THR A 246 16.52 17.55 14.48
CA THR A 246 17.90 17.81 14.03
C THR A 246 17.91 18.61 12.74
N LEU A 247 17.05 18.27 11.77
CA LEU A 247 16.96 18.98 10.49
C LEU A 247 16.44 20.40 10.66
N GLU A 248 15.48 20.63 11.56
CA GLU A 248 15.00 21.98 11.92
C GLU A 248 16.10 22.84 12.52
N THR A 249 16.93 22.26 13.38
CA THR A 249 17.98 23.01 14.10
C THR A 249 19.20 23.29 13.22
N SER A 250 19.52 22.40 12.27
CA SER A 250 20.77 22.48 11.50
C SER A 250 20.62 22.30 9.99
N ALA A 251 19.47 22.66 9.40
CA ALA A 251 19.19 22.53 7.96
C ALA A 251 20.35 23.03 7.05
N ALA A 252 20.89 24.22 7.32
CA ALA A 252 21.99 24.80 6.55
C ALA A 252 23.30 23.99 6.58
N THR A 253 23.49 23.16 7.61
CA THR A 253 24.67 22.28 7.74
C THR A 253 24.56 21.06 6.82
N HIS A 254 23.33 20.63 6.55
CA HIS A 254 23.01 19.47 5.72
C HIS A 254 22.80 19.88 4.25
N ASP A 255 22.06 20.96 3.99
CA ASP A 255 21.74 21.51 2.67
C ASP A 255 22.65 22.72 2.33
N ARG A 256 23.95 22.44 2.17
CA ARG A 256 24.98 23.47 1.92
C ARG A 256 24.74 24.19 0.60
N TRP A 257 24.53 23.40 -0.44
CA TRP A 257 23.89 23.82 -1.67
C TRP A 257 22.39 23.71 -1.42
N PRO A 258 21.61 24.80 -1.46
CA PRO A 258 20.22 24.81 -1.00
C PRO A 258 19.28 24.08 -1.98
N LEU A 259 19.50 22.78 -2.21
CA LEU A 259 18.74 21.95 -3.15
C LEU A 259 17.28 21.84 -2.72
N TYR A 260 17.06 21.81 -1.41
CA TYR A 260 15.74 21.77 -0.80
C TYR A 260 15.46 23.06 -0.01
N ALA A 261 16.05 24.18 -0.46
CA ALA A 261 15.88 25.50 0.14
C ALA A 261 16.18 25.59 1.65
N ARG A 262 16.94 24.61 2.21
CA ARG A 262 17.17 24.45 3.66
C ARG A 262 15.87 24.31 4.45
N ASP A 263 14.82 23.82 3.82
CA ASP A 263 13.53 23.53 4.44
C ASP A 263 13.63 22.15 5.12
N SER A 264 13.38 22.11 6.43
CA SER A 264 13.50 20.88 7.22
C SER A 264 12.51 19.80 6.79
N VAL A 265 11.31 20.18 6.35
CA VAL A 265 10.27 19.26 5.88
C VAL A 265 10.69 18.62 4.55
N LEU A 266 11.25 19.41 3.64
CA LEU A 266 11.77 18.90 2.37
C LEU A 266 13.00 18.00 2.58
N LEU A 267 13.89 18.36 3.52
CA LEU A 267 15.05 17.55 3.87
C LEU A 267 14.64 16.23 4.54
N MET A 268 13.60 16.25 5.38
CA MET A 268 13.02 15.05 5.96
C MET A 268 12.38 14.17 4.89
N GLY A 269 11.71 14.77 3.92
CA GLY A 269 11.21 14.09 2.72
C GLY A 269 12.32 13.41 1.92
N ARG A 270 13.45 14.10 1.70
CA ARG A 270 14.61 13.49 1.04
C ARG A 270 15.21 12.35 1.86
N ALA A 271 15.30 12.49 3.19
CA ALA A 271 15.74 11.40 4.06
C ALA A 271 14.81 10.17 3.98
N CYS A 272 13.49 10.38 3.88
CA CYS A 272 12.51 9.32 3.66
C CYS A 272 12.72 8.62 2.30
N ALA A 273 13.03 9.37 1.23
CA ALA A 273 13.38 8.80 -0.07
C ALA A 273 14.68 7.96 -0.02
N ILE A 274 15.72 8.45 0.65
CA ILE A 274 16.99 7.72 0.87
C ILE A 274 16.76 6.40 1.63
N SER A 275 15.86 6.41 2.62
CA SER A 275 15.45 5.18 3.31
C SER A 275 14.75 4.20 2.35
N ASP A 276 13.91 4.71 1.45
CA ASP A 276 13.21 3.92 0.44
C ASP A 276 14.18 3.25 -0.55
N GLU A 277 15.27 3.94 -0.90
CA GLU A 277 16.43 3.44 -1.66
C GLU A 277 17.29 2.42 -0.88
N CYS A 278 16.78 1.92 0.26
CA CYS A 278 17.42 0.92 1.11
C CYS A 278 18.73 1.33 1.80
N ARG A 279 18.99 2.63 1.97
CA ARG A 279 20.28 3.12 2.50
C ARG A 279 20.38 3.21 4.03
N PHE A 280 19.25 3.24 4.74
CA PHE A 280 19.16 3.09 6.21
C PHE A 280 17.78 2.59 6.67
N ASP A 281 17.65 2.18 7.94
CA ASP A 281 16.42 1.66 8.55
C ASP A 281 15.93 2.55 9.72
N TRP A 282 14.67 2.39 10.13
CA TRP A 282 14.05 3.16 11.22
C TRP A 282 14.06 2.40 12.56
N GLY A 283 15.11 1.60 12.79
CA GLY A 283 15.22 0.72 13.94
C GLY A 283 14.34 -0.54 13.85
N THR A 284 14.42 -1.36 14.88
CA THR A 284 13.63 -2.59 15.03
C THR A 284 13.02 -2.61 16.41
N ALA A 285 11.69 -2.69 16.51
CA ALA A 285 11.03 -2.80 17.80
C ALA A 285 11.54 -4.05 18.54
N HIS A 286 11.81 -3.91 19.84
CA HIS A 286 12.14 -5.03 20.71
C HIS A 286 10.87 -5.38 21.48
N GLU A 287 10.41 -6.63 21.38
CA GLU A 287 9.37 -7.14 22.26
C GLU A 287 9.95 -7.16 23.69
N SER A 288 9.41 -6.33 24.58
CA SER A 288 9.71 -6.47 26.01
C SER A 288 9.32 -7.89 26.43
N PRO A 289 10.21 -8.67 27.07
CA PRO A 289 9.83 -9.94 27.64
C PRO A 289 8.76 -9.67 28.71
N ALA A 290 7.60 -10.31 28.54
CA ALA A 290 6.52 -10.34 29.52
C ALA A 290 6.95 -11.08 30.80
#